data_AF-M9RG70-F1
#
_entry.id   AF-M9RG70-F1
#
_cell.length_a   1.000
_cell.length_b   1.000
_cell.length_c   1.000
_cell.angle_alpha   90.00
_cell.angle_beta   90.00
_cell.angle_gamma   90.00
#
_symmetry.space_group_name_H-M   'P 1'
#
loop_
_entity.id
_entity.type
_entity.pdbx_description
1 polymer ?
#
loop_
_entity_poly.entity_id
_entity_poly.type
_entity_poly.pdbx_seq_one_letter_code
_entity_poly.pdbx_strand_id
1 'polypeptide(L)'
;MAEEKTKSQRIQRIVLIGSLALNLLIIGVATGVALNGGKPGAGQRFDLTVNPLTRAMEGARSDAVRDALRNSGAFERDDRSDMRRDMNALLATLRADEFDEVAFRTVLMRQRDRFRTGQETVLGAVSAQIDDMSAGERAAFADRLEEQMRRAPRARQ
;
A
#
# COMPACT_ATOMS: atom_id res chain seq x y z
N MET A 1 15.88 -23.65 41.19
CA MET A 1 15.14 -24.23 40.04
C MET A 1 14.08 -23.29 39.44
N ALA A 2 13.68 -22.19 40.09
CA ALA A 2 12.71 -21.24 39.51
C ALA A 2 13.29 -20.30 38.45
N GLU A 3 14.58 -19.92 38.55
CA GLU A 3 15.24 -19.01 37.61
C GLU A 3 15.57 -19.63 36.24
N GLU A 4 15.79 -20.95 36.16
CA GLU A 4 16.06 -21.62 34.88
C GLU A 4 14.81 -21.73 33.99
N LYS A 5 13.63 -21.93 34.60
CA LYS A 5 12.37 -22.03 33.86
C LYS A 5 12.01 -20.72 33.15
N THR A 6 12.23 -19.58 33.80
CA THR A 6 11.91 -18.26 33.20
C THR A 6 12.84 -17.93 32.04
N LYS A 7 14.13 -18.30 32.14
CA LYS A 7 15.11 -18.18 31.06
C LYS A 7 14.75 -19.06 29.86
N SER A 8 14.36 -20.31 30.11
CA SER A 8 13.95 -21.26 29.07
C SER A 8 12.69 -20.80 28.33
N GLN A 9 11.69 -20.29 29.04
CA GLN A 9 10.47 -19.76 28.41
C GLN A 9 10.73 -18.50 27.60
N ARG A 10 11.63 -17.62 28.04
CA ARG A 10 12.05 -16.44 27.28
C ARG A 10 12.73 -16.83 25.96
N ILE A 11 13.65 -17.79 26.00
CA ILE A 11 14.35 -18.27 24.79
C ILE A 11 13.37 -18.94 23.82
N GLN A 12 12.45 -19.78 24.32
CA GLN A 12 11.42 -20.39 23.46
C GLN A 12 10.53 -19.34 22.80
N ARG A 13 10.13 -18.30 23.54
CA ARG A 13 9.30 -17.22 23.01
C ARG A 13 10.03 -16.39 21.96
N ILE A 14 11.31 -16.09 22.17
CA ILE A 14 12.17 -15.39 21.19
C ILE A 14 12.34 -16.22 19.92
N VAL A 15 12.56 -17.53 20.05
CA VAL A 15 12.68 -18.44 18.90
C VAL A 15 11.37 -18.52 18.12
N LEU A 16 10.22 -18.54 18.82
CA LEU A 16 8.89 -18.55 18.18
C LEU A 16 8.59 -17.23 17.46
N ILE A 17 8.91 -16.09 18.06
CA ILE A 17 8.71 -14.77 17.42
C ILE A 17 9.65 -14.63 16.23
N GLY A 18 10.91 -15.04 16.37
CA GLY A 18 11.89 -15.03 15.30
C GLY A 18 11.49 -15.94 14.13
N SER A 19 10.98 -17.14 14.40
CA SER A 19 10.51 -18.05 13.36
C SER A 19 9.24 -17.54 12.68
N LEU A 20 8.32 -16.93 13.42
CA LEU A 20 7.11 -16.34 12.86
C LEU A 20 7.45 -15.13 11.97
N ALA A 21 8.32 -14.24 12.43
CA ALA A 21 8.77 -13.09 11.63
C ALA A 21 9.48 -13.53 10.36
N LEU A 22 10.31 -14.57 10.42
CA LEU A 22 10.98 -15.14 9.25
C LEU A 22 9.97 -15.76 8.27
N ASN A 23 8.96 -16.49 8.77
CA ASN A 23 7.91 -17.04 7.92
C ASN A 23 7.10 -15.94 7.23
N LEU A 24 6.72 -14.89 7.95
CA LEU A 24 5.99 -13.74 7.38
C LEU A 24 6.84 -12.96 6.37
N LEU A 25 8.16 -12.84 6.60
CA LEU A 25 9.10 -12.24 5.66
C LEU A 25 9.17 -13.05 4.36
N ILE A 26 9.29 -14.37 4.46
CA ILE A 26 9.33 -15.27 3.29
C ILE A 26 8.02 -15.18 2.50
N ILE A 27 6.87 -15.20 3.19
CA ILE A 27 5.56 -15.04 2.54
C ILE A 27 5.47 -13.68 1.85
N GLY A 28 5.85 -12.59 2.53
CA GLY A 28 5.83 -11.24 1.97
C GLY A 28 6.72 -11.09 0.72
N VAL A 29 7.91 -11.70 0.73
CA VAL A 29 8.82 -11.71 -0.44
C VAL A 29 8.25 -12.56 -1.57
N ALA A 30 7.75 -13.77 -1.29
CA ALA A 30 7.21 -14.67 -2.30
C ALA A 30 5.96 -14.08 -2.98
N THR A 31 5.04 -13.52 -2.20
CA THR A 31 3.86 -12.81 -2.71
C THR A 31 4.27 -11.57 -3.49
N GLY A 32 5.28 -10.82 -3.01
CA GLY A 32 5.83 -9.66 -3.70
C GLY A 32 6.47 -9.98 -5.06
N VAL A 33 7.17 -11.12 -5.18
CA VAL A 33 7.81 -11.54 -6.43
C VAL A 33 6.79 -12.08 -7.44
N ALA A 34 5.82 -12.87 -6.97
CA ALA A 34 4.80 -13.48 -7.83
C ALA A 34 3.86 -12.44 -8.48
N LEU A 35 3.54 -11.36 -7.76
CA LEU A 35 2.64 -10.31 -8.26
C LEU A 35 3.36 -9.23 -9.10
N ASN A 36 4.69 -9.13 -9.02
CA ASN A 36 5.45 -8.00 -9.56
C ASN A 36 6.43 -8.39 -10.70
N GLY A 37 6.37 -9.63 -11.20
CA GLY A 37 7.14 -10.07 -12.36
C GLY A 37 8.66 -10.00 -12.18
N GLY A 38 9.16 -10.18 -10.95
CA GLY A 38 10.59 -10.42 -10.69
C GLY A 38 11.51 -9.20 -10.58
N LYS A 39 11.01 -7.96 -10.39
CA LYS A 39 11.89 -6.81 -10.07
C LYS A 39 12.06 -6.61 -8.55
N PRO A 40 13.25 -6.89 -7.98
CA PRO A 40 13.53 -6.63 -6.56
C PRO A 40 13.62 -5.11 -6.34
N GLY A 41 12.95 -4.59 -5.31
CA GLY A 41 13.07 -3.19 -4.89
C GLY A 41 12.04 -2.22 -5.46
N ALA A 42 11.15 -2.67 -6.35
CA ALA A 42 9.90 -1.95 -6.62
C ALA A 42 8.94 -2.22 -5.46
N GLY A 43 9.19 -1.59 -4.30
CA GLY A 43 8.22 -1.54 -3.22
C GLY A 43 6.87 -1.15 -3.82
N GLN A 44 5.83 -1.87 -3.43
CA GLN A 44 4.48 -1.74 -3.95
C GLN A 44 4.04 -0.27 -3.84
N ARG A 45 4.32 0.52 -4.88
CA ARG A 45 3.64 1.77 -5.09
C ARG A 45 2.25 1.32 -5.45
N PHE A 46 1.36 1.25 -4.46
CA PHE A 46 -0.05 1.38 -4.77
C PHE A 46 -0.19 2.76 -5.40
N ASP A 47 0.02 2.80 -6.71
CA ASP A 47 -0.19 3.99 -7.47
C ASP A 47 -1.70 4.11 -7.58
N LEU A 48 -2.27 4.87 -6.65
CA LEU A 48 -3.70 5.16 -6.59
C LEU A 48 -4.17 5.84 -7.89
N THR A 49 -3.24 6.39 -8.69
CA THR A 49 -3.51 6.97 -10.02
C THR A 49 -3.42 5.95 -11.16
N VAL A 50 -3.12 4.68 -10.89
CA VAL A 50 -3.06 3.58 -11.87
C VAL A 50 -4.26 2.62 -11.70
N ASN A 51 -5.41 3.17 -11.33
CA ASN A 51 -6.68 2.47 -11.34
C ASN A 51 -7.22 2.36 -12.79
N PRO A 52 -7.94 1.29 -13.18
CA PRO A 52 -8.68 1.25 -14.46
C PRO A 52 -9.50 2.53 -14.76
N LEU A 53 -10.08 3.16 -13.73
CA LEU A 53 -10.81 4.43 -13.86
C LEU A 53 -9.92 5.58 -14.35
N THR A 54 -8.79 5.79 -13.69
CA THR A 54 -7.84 6.86 -14.05
C THR A 54 -7.07 6.55 -15.33
N ARG A 55 -6.88 5.26 -15.66
CA ARG A 55 -6.31 4.82 -16.95
C ARG A 55 -7.26 4.97 -18.13
N ALA A 56 -8.57 4.94 -17.90
CA ALA A 56 -9.58 5.23 -18.93
C ALA A 56 -9.74 6.74 -19.20
N MET A 57 -9.23 7.59 -18.29
CA MET A 57 -9.10 9.03 -18.51
C MET A 57 -7.87 9.31 -19.38
N GLU A 58 -8.00 10.24 -20.32
CA GLU A 58 -6.93 10.60 -21.25
C GLU A 58 -6.45 12.04 -21.03
N GLY A 59 -5.17 12.29 -21.37
CA GLY A 59 -4.57 13.62 -21.43
C GLY A 59 -4.75 14.45 -20.16
N ALA A 60 -5.18 15.70 -20.33
CA ALA A 60 -5.28 16.72 -19.28
C ALA A 60 -6.14 16.30 -18.07
N ARG A 61 -7.17 15.45 -18.27
CA ARG A 61 -8.01 14.96 -17.17
C ARG A 61 -7.28 13.94 -16.30
N SER A 62 -6.48 13.07 -16.93
CA SER A 62 -5.64 12.11 -16.19
C SER A 62 -4.54 12.83 -15.40
N ASP A 63 -4.00 13.91 -15.96
CA ASP A 63 -3.01 14.75 -15.29
C ASP A 63 -3.62 15.53 -14.12
N ALA A 64 -4.85 16.04 -14.27
CA ALA A 64 -5.57 16.70 -13.19
C ALA A 64 -5.78 15.79 -11.97
N VAL A 65 -6.07 14.49 -12.18
CA VAL A 65 -6.18 13.52 -11.07
C VAL A 65 -4.82 13.25 -10.42
N ARG A 66 -3.75 13.16 -11.21
CA ARG A 66 -2.38 13.00 -10.67
C ARG A 66 -1.95 14.22 -9.86
N ASP A 67 -2.26 15.42 -10.34
CA ASP A 67 -1.92 16.67 -9.69
C ASP A 67 -2.75 16.87 -8.43
N ALA A 68 -4.04 16.49 -8.42
CA ALA A 68 -4.86 16.47 -7.21
C ALA A 68 -4.26 15.56 -6.13
N LEU A 69 -3.79 14.35 -6.51
CA LEU A 69 -3.12 13.46 -5.56
C LEU A 69 -1.78 14.05 -5.08
N ARG A 70 -0.96 14.62 -5.97
CA ARG A 70 0.30 15.26 -5.59
C ARG A 70 0.10 16.42 -4.62
N ASN A 71 -0.90 17.26 -4.88
CA ASN A 71 -1.21 18.45 -4.07
C ASN A 71 -1.88 18.09 -2.73
N SER A 72 -2.41 16.88 -2.58
CA SER A 72 -2.96 16.42 -1.29
C SER A 72 -1.88 16.09 -0.24
N GLY A 73 -0.60 16.09 -0.63
CA GLY A 73 0.51 15.67 0.23
C GLY A 73 0.61 14.15 0.44
N ALA A 74 -0.38 13.38 -0.02
CA ALA A 74 -0.29 11.93 -0.05
C ALA A 74 0.86 11.52 -0.99
N PHE A 75 1.86 10.80 -0.45
CA PHE A 75 3.03 10.31 -1.19
C PHE A 75 4.05 11.37 -1.63
N GLU A 76 4.09 12.55 -1.00
CA GLU A 76 5.13 13.56 -1.23
C GLU A 76 6.56 13.08 -0.89
N ARG A 77 7.58 13.88 -1.22
CA ARG A 77 8.98 13.51 -0.92
C ARG A 77 9.25 13.37 0.59
N ASP A 78 8.60 14.17 1.43
CA ASP A 78 8.68 14.05 2.89
C ASP A 78 8.09 12.72 3.38
N ASP A 79 7.08 12.22 2.68
CA ASP A 79 6.44 10.93 2.92
C ASP A 79 7.42 9.75 2.81
N ARG A 80 8.49 9.87 2.00
CA ARG A 80 9.54 8.84 1.94
C ARG A 80 10.39 8.81 3.20
N SER A 81 10.66 9.96 3.79
CA SER A 81 11.42 10.05 5.03
C SER A 81 10.60 9.49 6.19
N ASP A 82 9.30 9.79 6.19
CA ASP A 82 8.33 9.28 7.15
C ASP A 82 8.10 7.78 7.00
N MET A 83 7.94 7.26 5.78
CA MET A 83 7.85 5.82 5.53
C MET A 83 9.10 5.08 6.00
N ARG A 84 10.29 5.64 5.78
CA ARG A 84 11.54 5.06 6.31
C ARG A 84 11.57 5.08 7.83
N ARG A 85 11.11 6.17 8.45
CA ARG A 85 11.00 6.28 9.91
C ARG A 85 10.02 5.25 10.48
N ASP A 86 8.85 5.11 9.85
CA ASP A 86 7.82 4.14 10.21
C ASP A 86 8.33 2.69 10.07
N MET A 87 9.04 2.37 8.98
CA MET A 87 9.68 1.06 8.82
C MET A 87 10.75 0.78 9.87
N ASN A 88 11.57 1.78 10.20
CA ASN A 88 12.57 1.65 11.26
C ASN A 88 11.91 1.46 12.63
N ALA A 89 10.79 2.13 12.89
CA ALA A 89 10.01 1.96 14.12
C ALA A 89 9.44 0.54 14.22
N LEU A 90 8.85 0.00 13.15
CA LEU A 90 8.38 -1.39 13.12
C LEU A 90 9.52 -2.39 13.36
N LEU A 91 10.67 -2.19 12.70
CA LEU A 91 11.84 -3.05 12.90
C LEU A 91 12.37 -2.97 14.34
N ALA A 92 12.32 -1.80 14.98
CA ALA A 92 12.70 -1.64 16.36
C ALA A 92 11.73 -2.39 17.30
N THR A 93 10.41 -2.26 17.09
CA THR A 93 9.39 -2.96 17.88
C THR A 93 9.49 -4.48 17.74
N LEU A 94 9.82 -4.98 16.55
CA LEU A 94 9.99 -6.42 16.30
C LEU A 94 11.31 -6.99 16.84
N ARG A 95 12.33 -6.14 17.04
CA ARG A 95 13.65 -6.54 17.58
C ARG A 95 13.77 -6.33 19.10
N ALA A 96 12.78 -5.70 19.73
CA ALA A 96 12.76 -5.48 21.16
C ALA A 96 12.57 -6.79 21.95
N ASP A 97 13.14 -6.85 23.14
CA ASP A 97 13.02 -8.02 24.04
C ASP A 97 11.56 -8.26 24.49
N GLU A 98 10.76 -7.19 24.55
CA GLU A 98 9.33 -7.23 24.81
C GLU A 98 8.56 -6.58 23.65
N PHE A 99 7.54 -7.29 23.16
CA PHE A 99 6.74 -6.82 22.04
C PHE A 99 5.71 -5.79 22.50
N ASP A 100 5.87 -4.56 22.00
CA ASP A 100 4.89 -3.48 22.18
C ASP A 100 3.85 -3.51 21.04
N GLU A 101 2.73 -4.20 21.30
CA GLU A 101 1.61 -4.29 20.37
C GLU A 101 1.01 -2.92 20.03
N VAL A 102 0.96 -2.01 20.99
CA VAL A 102 0.34 -0.69 20.82
C VAL A 102 1.19 0.18 19.89
N ALA A 103 2.51 0.19 20.08
CA ALA A 103 3.43 0.87 19.18
C ALA A 103 3.38 0.28 17.76
N PHE A 104 3.39 -1.05 17.63
CA PHE A 104 3.30 -1.73 16.34
C PHE A 104 2.00 -1.34 15.60
N ARG A 105 0.86 -1.44 16.29
CA ARG A 105 -0.46 -1.10 15.73
C ARG A 105 -0.55 0.38 15.34
N THR A 106 0.02 1.26 16.14
CA THR A 106 0.02 2.72 15.88
C THR A 106 0.70 3.04 14.55
N VAL A 107 1.85 2.42 14.26
CA VAL A 107 2.55 2.64 12.98
C VAL A 107 1.73 2.13 11.79
N LEU A 108 1.10 0.96 11.92
CA LEU A 108 0.22 0.43 10.88
C LEU A 108 -1.03 1.31 10.64
N MET A 109 -1.61 1.86 11.71
CA MET A 109 -2.76 2.77 11.59
C MET A 109 -2.39 4.05 10.84
N ARG A 110 -1.21 4.64 11.10
CA ARG A 110 -0.73 5.81 10.35
C ARG A 110 -0.59 5.52 8.86
N GLN A 111 -0.05 4.35 8.51
CA GLN A 111 0.06 3.93 7.11
C GLN A 111 -1.32 3.77 6.45
N ARG A 112 -2.27 3.16 7.16
CA ARG A 112 -3.66 3.01 6.69
C ARG A 112 -4.33 4.36 6.47
N ASP A 113 -4.20 5.30 7.41
CA ASP A 113 -4.88 6.59 7.35
C ASP A 113 -4.33 7.47 6.21
N ARG A 114 -3.01 7.41 5.98
CA ARG A 114 -2.37 8.02 4.79
C ARG A 114 -2.92 7.44 3.49
N PHE A 115 -3.04 6.12 3.41
CA PHE A 115 -3.60 5.45 2.23
C PHE A 115 -5.07 5.84 1.99
N ARG A 116 -5.87 5.85 3.05
CA ARG A 116 -7.28 6.26 3.01
C ARG A 116 -7.43 7.70 2.49
N THR A 117 -6.62 8.62 3.00
CA THR A 117 -6.63 10.03 2.57
C THR A 117 -6.31 10.16 1.08
N GLY A 118 -5.30 9.44 0.60
CA GLY A 118 -4.97 9.39 -0.83
C GLY A 118 -6.11 8.81 -1.67
N GLN A 119 -6.79 7.76 -1.19
CA GLN A 119 -7.94 7.16 -1.90
C GLN A 119 -9.12 8.12 -2.00
N GLU A 120 -9.48 8.78 -0.90
CA GLU A 120 -10.57 9.76 -0.84
C GLU A 120 -10.29 10.94 -1.79
N THR A 121 -9.03 11.41 -1.84
CA THR A 121 -8.59 12.46 -2.77
C THR A 121 -8.77 12.05 -4.23
N VAL A 122 -8.29 10.86 -4.61
CA VAL A 122 -8.42 10.37 -6.00
C VAL A 122 -9.89 10.19 -6.37
N LEU A 123 -10.70 9.62 -5.46
CA LEU A 123 -12.13 9.44 -5.70
C LEU A 123 -12.81 10.79 -5.96
N GLY A 124 -12.57 11.78 -5.10
CA GLY A 124 -13.12 13.13 -5.26
C GLY A 124 -12.70 13.78 -6.59
N ALA A 125 -11.42 13.66 -6.95
CA ALA A 125 -10.90 14.19 -8.22
C ALA A 125 -11.52 13.51 -9.44
N VAL A 126 -11.66 12.18 -9.43
CA VAL A 126 -12.30 11.43 -10.52
C VAL A 126 -13.78 11.81 -10.63
N SER A 127 -14.51 11.90 -9.52
CA SER A 127 -15.90 12.31 -9.50
C SER A 127 -16.11 13.70 -10.11
N ALA A 128 -15.27 14.67 -9.74
CA ALA A 128 -15.33 16.03 -10.30
C ALA A 128 -15.10 16.05 -11.81
N GLN A 129 -14.16 15.24 -12.31
CA GLN A 129 -13.91 15.14 -13.75
C GLN A 129 -15.08 14.49 -14.52
N ILE A 130 -15.78 13.52 -13.91
CA ILE A 130 -16.95 12.89 -14.54
C ILE A 130 -18.15 13.84 -14.56
N ASP A 131 -18.30 14.65 -13.51
CA ASP A 131 -19.36 15.67 -13.41
C ASP A 131 -19.22 16.75 -14.50
N ASP A 132 -17.98 17.15 -14.79
CA ASP A 132 -17.65 18.11 -15.86
C ASP A 132 -17.85 17.55 -17.28
N MET A 133 -17.95 16.23 -17.46
CA MET A 133 -18.15 15.63 -18.78
C MET A 133 -19.58 15.84 -19.30
N SER A 134 -19.69 16.16 -20.59
CA SER A 134 -20.94 16.03 -21.33
C SER A 134 -21.39 14.56 -21.45
N ALA A 135 -22.65 14.35 -21.84
CA ALA A 135 -23.19 13.00 -22.04
C ALA A 135 -22.39 12.18 -23.08
N GLY A 136 -21.94 12.82 -24.16
CA GLY A 136 -21.11 12.17 -25.19
C GLY A 136 -19.72 11.79 -24.68
N GLU A 137 -19.09 12.65 -23.88
CA GLU A 137 -17.79 12.36 -23.27
C GLU A 137 -17.87 11.23 -22.23
N ARG A 138 -18.95 11.18 -21.44
CA ARG A 138 -19.19 10.08 -20.50
C ARG A 138 -19.40 8.75 -21.22
N ALA A 139 -20.10 8.73 -22.34
CA ALA A 139 -20.27 7.52 -23.16
C ALA A 139 -18.91 7.02 -23.69
N ALA A 140 -18.11 7.91 -24.28
CA ALA A 140 -16.77 7.56 -24.76
C ALA A 140 -15.82 7.13 -23.61
N PHE A 141 -15.98 7.70 -22.41
CA PHE A 141 -15.25 7.26 -21.22
C PHE A 141 -15.65 5.84 -20.79
N ALA A 142 -16.94 5.51 -20.82
CA ALA A 142 -17.43 4.17 -20.52
C ALA A 142 -16.86 3.13 -21.49
N ASP A 143 -16.83 3.42 -22.80
CA ASP A 143 -16.26 2.52 -23.81
C ASP A 143 -14.77 2.23 -23.56
N ARG A 144 -14.00 3.28 -23.23
CA ARG A 144 -12.57 3.12 -22.87
C ARG A 144 -12.39 2.31 -21.59
N LEU A 145 -13.23 2.54 -20.59
CA LEU A 145 -13.19 1.79 -19.33
C LEU A 145 -13.45 0.30 -19.58
N GLU A 146 -14.43 -0.03 -20.41
CA GLU A 146 -14.75 -1.40 -20.78
C GLU A 146 -13.56 -2.07 -21.48
N GLU A 147 -12.92 -1.38 -22.43
CA GLU A 147 -11.75 -1.90 -23.13
C GLU A 147 -10.55 -2.15 -22.20
N GLN A 148 -10.33 -1.28 -21.20
CA GLN A 148 -9.29 -1.49 -20.18
C GLN A 148 -9.60 -2.70 -19.31
N MET A 149 -10.86 -2.94 -18.97
CA MET A 149 -11.27 -4.13 -18.20
C MET A 149 -11.04 -5.42 -18.99
N ARG A 150 -11.28 -5.42 -20.31
CA ARG A 150 -10.99 -6.56 -21.19
C ARG A 150 -9.50 -6.86 -21.33
N ARG A 151 -8.65 -5.83 -21.26
CA ARG A 151 -7.18 -5.94 -21.36
C ARG A 151 -6.47 -6.35 -20.07
N ALA A 152 -7.13 -6.26 -18.91
CA ALA A 152 -6.55 -6.75 -17.68
C ALA A 152 -6.33 -8.28 -17.77
N PRO A 153 -5.15 -8.81 -17.39
CA PRO A 153 -4.92 -10.24 -17.42
C PRO A 153 -6.00 -10.90 -16.57
N ARG A 154 -6.78 -11.81 -17.18
CA ARG A 154 -7.78 -12.60 -16.47
C ARG A 154 -7.13 -13.14 -15.21
N ALA A 155 -7.67 -12.78 -14.05
CA ALA A 155 -7.30 -13.42 -12.79
C ALA A 155 -7.42 -14.92 -13.04
N ARG A 156 -6.31 -15.65 -12.91
CA ARG A 156 -6.33 -17.11 -12.98
C ARG A 156 -7.27 -17.56 -11.87
N GLN A 157 -8.42 -18.11 -12.26
CA GLN A 157 -9.36 -18.77 -11.36
C GLN A 157 -8.67 -19.99 -10.74
#